data_AF-Q96PA3-F1
#
_entry.id   AF-Q96PA3-F1
#
_cell.length_a   1.000
_cell.length_b   1.000
_cell.length_c   1.000
_cell.angle_alpha   90.00
_cell.angle_beta   90.00
_cell.angle_gamma   90.00
#
_symmetry.space_group_name_H-M   'P 1'
#
loop_
_entity.id
_entity.type
_entity.pdbx_description
1 polymer ?
#
loop_
_entity_poly.entity_id
_entity_poly.type
_entity_poly.pdbx_seq_one_letter_code
_entity_poly.pdbx_strand_id
1 'polypeptide(L)'
;DHINAIIKIQAFIRANKARDDYKTLINAEDPPMVVVRKFVHLLDQSDQDFQEELDLMKMREEVITLIRSNQQLENDLNLMDIKIGLLVKNKI
;
A
#
# COMPACT_ATOMS: atom_id res chain seq x y z
N ASP A 1 10.50 -32.70 -38.45
CA ASP A 1 9.53 -31.62 -38.18
C ASP A 1 8.53 -31.90 -37.06
N HIS A 2 9.00 -32.05 -35.81
CA HIS A 2 8.11 -32.17 -34.64
C HIS A 2 8.50 -31.26 -33.45
N ILE A 3 9.56 -30.48 -33.62
CA ILE A 3 10.12 -29.62 -32.56
C ILE A 3 9.07 -28.64 -32.02
N ASN A 4 8.28 -28.01 -32.90
CA ASN A 4 7.23 -27.08 -32.49
C ASN A 4 6.13 -27.75 -31.65
N ALA A 5 5.76 -28.99 -31.96
CA ALA A 5 4.78 -29.74 -31.18
C ALA A 5 5.36 -30.13 -29.80
N ILE A 6 6.63 -30.55 -29.77
CA ILE A 6 7.34 -30.89 -28.53
C ILE A 6 7.44 -29.67 -27.61
N ILE A 7 7.79 -28.50 -28.14
CA ILE A 7 7.86 -27.24 -27.37
C ILE A 7 6.50 -26.90 -26.78
N LYS A 8 5.40 -27.02 -27.55
CA LYS A 8 4.04 -26.77 -27.05
C LYS A 8 3.67 -27.70 -25.91
N ILE A 9 3.96 -28.99 -26.04
CA ILE A 9 3.68 -29.98 -24.98
C ILE A 9 4.50 -29.68 -23.74
N GLN A 10 5.79 -29.36 -23.89
CA GLN A 10 6.66 -28.99 -22.76
C GLN A 10 6.17 -27.73 -22.05
N ALA A 11 5.75 -26.71 -22.80
CA ALA A 11 5.20 -25.48 -22.24
C ALA A 11 3.92 -25.76 -21.44
N PHE A 12 3.01 -26.58 -21.98
CA PHE A 12 1.78 -26.98 -21.30
C PHE A 12 2.06 -27.72 -19.98
N ILE A 13 2.98 -28.68 -20.00
CA ILE A 13 3.37 -29.44 -18.79
C ILE A 13 4.00 -28.51 -17.74
N ARG A 14 4.89 -27.59 -18.15
CA ARG A 14 5.50 -26.60 -17.24
C ARG A 14 4.44 -25.70 -16.61
N ALA A 15 3.48 -25.23 -17.40
CA ALA A 15 2.39 -24.39 -16.91
C ALA A 15 1.50 -25.12 -15.89
N ASN A 16 1.12 -26.38 -16.18
CA ASN A 16 0.34 -27.18 -15.23
C ASN A 16 1.11 -27.43 -13.93
N LYS A 17 2.40 -27.77 -14.02
CA LYS A 17 3.23 -27.97 -12.84
C LYS A 17 3.33 -26.71 -11.98
N ALA A 18 3.53 -25.55 -12.59
CA ALA A 18 3.57 -24.27 -11.86
C ALA A 18 2.23 -23.96 -11.18
N ARG A 19 1.10 -24.29 -11.83
CA ARG A 19 -0.24 -24.13 -11.27
C ARG A 19 -0.47 -25.07 -10.07
N ASP A 20 -0.02 -26.32 -10.17
CA ASP A 20 -0.13 -27.29 -9.08
C ASP A 20 0.76 -26.90 -7.89
N ASP A 21 1.99 -26.42 -8.15
CA ASP A 21 2.88 -25.89 -7.13
C ASP A 21 2.20 -24.70 -6.40
N TYR A 22 1.60 -23.76 -7.14
CA TYR A 22 0.86 -22.63 -6.55
C TYR A 22 -0.35 -23.08 -5.73
N LYS A 23 -1.15 -24.02 -6.24
CA LYS A 23 -2.30 -24.58 -5.52
C LYS A 23 -1.85 -25.27 -4.22
N THR A 24 -0.71 -25.96 -4.25
CA THR A 24 -0.12 -26.61 -3.08
C THR A 24 0.31 -25.57 -2.05
N LEU A 25 0.95 -24.47 -2.47
CA LEU A 25 1.33 -23.39 -1.56
C LEU A 25 0.14 -22.81 -0.80
N ILE A 26 -0.99 -22.59 -1.47
CA ILE A 26 -2.15 -21.91 -0.88
C ILE A 26 -3.03 -22.83 -0.03
N ASN A 27 -3.11 -24.12 -0.37
CA ASN A 27 -4.10 -25.02 0.25
C ASN A 27 -3.49 -26.10 1.17
N ALA A 28 -2.17 -26.31 1.15
CA ALA A 28 -1.54 -27.26 2.05
C ALA A 28 -1.31 -26.63 3.43
N GLU A 29 -1.60 -27.38 4.49
CA GLU A 29 -1.27 -26.98 5.87
C GLU A 29 0.26 -26.87 6.05
N ASP A 30 1.00 -27.84 5.49
CA ASP A 30 2.46 -27.87 5.47
C ASP A 30 2.99 -28.02 4.02
N PRO A 31 3.15 -26.93 3.26
CA PRO A 31 3.65 -27.01 1.89
C PRO A 31 5.13 -27.41 1.85
N PRO A 32 5.57 -28.26 0.88
CA PRO A 32 6.97 -28.65 0.76
C PRO A 32 7.91 -27.46 0.53
N MET A 33 9.09 -27.46 1.16
CA MET A 33 10.06 -26.35 1.06
C MET A 33 10.45 -25.97 -0.37
N VAL A 34 10.48 -26.93 -1.29
CA VAL A 34 10.77 -26.68 -2.72
C VAL A 34 9.68 -25.83 -3.38
N VAL A 35 8.42 -25.99 -2.96
CA VAL A 35 7.29 -25.18 -3.43
C VAL A 35 7.39 -23.79 -2.83
N VAL A 36 7.59 -23.67 -1.51
CA VAL A 36 7.72 -22.37 -0.82
C VAL A 36 8.83 -21.52 -1.44
N ARG A 37 10.02 -22.10 -1.66
CA ARG A 37 11.16 -21.39 -2.25
C ARG A 37 10.86 -20.79 -3.63
N LYS A 38 9.99 -21.41 -4.43
CA LYS A 38 9.63 -20.89 -5.76
C LYS A 38 8.84 -19.59 -5.68
N PHE A 39 8.10 -19.36 -4.60
CA PHE A 39 7.18 -18.22 -4.45
C PHE A 39 7.57 -17.27 -3.33
N VAL A 40 8.68 -17.52 -2.61
CA VAL A 40 9.13 -16.69 -1.48
C VAL A 40 9.29 -15.21 -1.84
N HIS A 41 9.70 -14.90 -3.07
CA HIS A 41 9.83 -13.53 -3.57
C HIS A 41 8.50 -12.79 -3.66
N LEU A 42 7.38 -13.51 -3.83
CA LEU A 42 6.04 -12.92 -3.84
C LEU A 42 5.54 -12.63 -2.42
N LEU A 43 6.05 -13.36 -1.41
CA LEU A 43 5.70 -13.12 -0.01
C LEU A 43 6.41 -11.87 0.50
N ASP A 44 7.71 -11.73 0.22
CA ASP A 44 8.52 -10.57 0.63
C ASP A 44 8.01 -9.26 -0.01
N GLN A 45 7.61 -9.31 -1.29
CA GLN A 45 7.01 -8.18 -1.97
C GLN A 45 5.66 -7.78 -1.33
N SER A 46 4.82 -8.74 -0.96
CA SER A 46 3.52 -8.45 -0.34
C SER A 46 3.65 -7.80 1.05
N ASP A 47 4.62 -8.21 1.87
CA ASP A 47 4.85 -7.62 3.18
C ASP A 47 5.41 -6.20 3.08
N GLN A 48 6.31 -5.97 2.11
CA GLN A 48 6.81 -4.62 1.81
C GLN A 48 5.70 -3.70 1.31
N ASP A 49 4.90 -4.14 0.34
CA ASP A 49 3.78 -3.37 -0.21
C ASP A 49 2.77 -2.99 0.90
N PHE A 50 2.50 -3.92 1.83
CA PHE A 50 1.65 -3.66 3.00
C PHE A 50 2.23 -2.61 3.94
N GLN A 51 3.54 -2.66 4.21
CA GLN A 51 4.22 -1.68 5.06
C GLN A 51 4.22 -0.28 4.42
N GLU A 52 4.44 -0.19 3.11
CA GLU A 52 4.36 1.05 2.35
C GLU A 52 2.94 1.65 2.40
N GLU A 53 1.91 0.83 2.22
CA GLU A 53 0.51 1.26 2.35
C GLU A 53 0.20 1.79 3.76
N LEU A 54 0.68 1.09 4.80
CA LEU A 54 0.51 1.51 6.18
C LEU A 54 1.15 2.87 6.47
N ASP A 55 2.37 3.10 5.96
CA ASP A 55 3.08 4.37 6.18
C ASP A 55 2.45 5.52 5.38
N LEU A 56 1.93 5.25 4.17
CA LEU A 56 1.10 6.21 3.43
C LEU A 56 -0.18 6.58 4.20
N MET A 57 -0.84 5.61 4.85
CA MET A 57 -2.03 5.88 5.67
C MET A 57 -1.70 6.78 6.86
N LYS A 58 -0.59 6.53 7.58
CA LYS A 58 -0.13 7.39 8.69
C LYS A 58 0.17 8.81 8.22
N MET A 59 0.89 8.95 7.11
CA MET A 59 1.21 10.27 6.56
C MET A 59 -0.06 11.04 6.18
N ARG A 60 -1.05 10.35 5.61
CA ARG A 60 -2.34 10.96 5.29
C ARG A 60 -3.07 11.44 6.55
N GLU A 61 -3.05 10.66 7.63
CA GLU A 61 -3.66 11.05 8.91
C GLU A 61 -2.97 12.28 9.52
N GLU A 62 -1.64 12.33 9.46
CA GLU A 62 -0.85 13.47 9.93
C GLU A 62 -1.20 14.74 9.13
N VAL A 63 -1.24 14.64 7.80
CA VAL A 63 -1.64 15.76 6.93
C VAL A 63 -3.03 16.28 7.27
N ILE A 64 -4.01 15.39 7.50
CA ILE A 64 -5.38 15.79 7.89
C ILE A 64 -5.36 16.52 9.23
N THR A 65 -4.58 16.04 10.20
CA THR A 65 -4.44 16.67 11.52
C THR A 65 -3.83 18.07 11.40
N LEU A 66 -2.77 18.21 10.61
CA LEU A 66 -2.14 19.49 10.33
C LEU A 66 -3.08 20.47 9.62
N ILE A 67 -3.86 20.01 8.65
CA ILE A 67 -4.87 20.84 7.97
C ILE A 67 -5.88 21.39 8.98
N ARG A 68 -6.42 20.53 9.86
CA ARG A 68 -7.38 20.98 10.88
C ARG A 68 -6.75 21.99 11.84
N SER A 69 -5.50 21.76 12.26
CA SER A 69 -4.76 22.69 13.12
C SER A 69 -4.56 24.05 12.44
N ASN A 70 -4.17 24.06 11.17
CA ASN A 70 -3.99 25.30 10.41
C ASN A 70 -5.31 26.06 10.23
N GLN A 71 -6.41 25.36 9.93
CA GLN A 71 -7.74 25.99 9.85
C GLN A 71 -8.14 26.63 11.18
N GLN A 72 -7.83 26.00 12.31
CA GLN A 72 -8.09 26.61 13.62
C GLN A 72 -7.26 27.87 13.83
N LEU A 73 -5.97 27.84 13.51
CA LEU A 73 -5.09 29.02 13.61
C LEU A 73 -5.55 30.16 12.71
N GLU A 74 -6.02 29.87 11.50
CA GLU A 74 -6.56 30.86 10.58
C GLU A 74 -7.84 31.51 11.13
N ASN A 75 -8.72 30.72 11.76
CA ASN A 75 -9.88 31.25 12.47
C ASN A 75 -9.49 32.15 13.65
N ASP A 76 -8.49 31.75 14.43
CA ASP A 76 -8.01 32.53 15.57
C ASP A 76 -7.38 33.87 15.12
N LEU A 77 -6.64 33.87 14.01
CA LEU A 77 -6.12 35.09 13.37
C LEU A 77 -7.25 36.01 12.88
N ASN A 78 -8.27 35.46 12.22
CA ASN A 78 -9.43 36.24 11.79
C ASN A 78 -10.14 36.92 12.97
N LEU A 79 -10.28 36.21 14.10
CA LEU A 79 -10.83 36.79 15.32
C LEU A 79 -9.94 37.91 15.89
N MET A 80 -8.61 37.74 15.81
CA MET A 80 -7.65 38.77 16.22
C MET A 80 -7.78 40.02 15.36
N ASP A 81 -7.87 39.88 14.04
CA ASP A 81 -8.03 41.00 13.10
C ASP A 81 -9.32 41.77 13.36
N ILE A 82 -10.43 41.07 13.63
CA ILE A 82 -11.70 41.72 14.01
C ILE A 82 -11.51 42.52 15.31
N LYS A 83 -10.88 41.93 16.33
CA LYS A 83 -10.63 42.62 17.61
C LYS A 83 -9.73 43.85 17.43
N ILE A 84 -8.64 43.73 16.66
CA ILE A 84 -7.76 44.85 16.32
C ILE A 84 -8.55 45.95 15.61
N GLY A 85 -9.35 45.61 14.60
CA GLY A 85 -10.18 46.56 13.88
C GLY A 85 -11.18 47.28 14.79
N LEU A 86 -11.77 46.59 15.76
CA LEU A 86 -12.64 47.19 16.77
C LEU A 86 -11.88 48.11 17.73
N LEU A 87 -10.69 47.73 18.18
CA LEU A 87 -9.85 48.59 19.02
C LEU A 87 -9.50 49.90 18.31
N VAL A 88 -9.06 49.82 17.06
CA VAL A 88 -8.76 51.00 16.22
C VAL A 88 -9.99 51.89 16.04
N LYS A 89 -11.16 51.29 15.75
CA LYS A 89 -12.42 52.06 15.58
C LYS A 89 -12.91 52.73 16.85
N ASN A 90 -12.67 52.13 18.02
CA ASN A 90 -13.11 52.66 19.30
C ASN A 90 -12.17 53.76 19.87
N LYS A 91 -11.09 54.15 19.17
CA LYS A 91 -10.10 55.16 19.59
C LYS A 91 -9.72 55.03 21.07
N ILE A 92 -9.29 53.83 21.47
CA ILE A 92 -8.45 53.64 22.65
C ILE A 92 -7.02 53.45 22.15
#